data_AF-A0A7W1Z3P8-F1
#
_entry.id   AF-A0A7W1Z3P8-F1
#
_cell.length_a   1.000
_cell.length_b   1.000
_cell.length_c   1.000
_cell.angle_alpha   90.00
_cell.angle_beta   90.00
_cell.angle_gamma   90.00
#
_symmetry.space_group_name_H-M   'P 1'
#
loop_
_entity.id
_entity.type
_entity.pdbx_description
1 polymer ?
#
loop_
_entity_poly.entity_id
_entity_poly.type
_entity_poly.pdbx_seq_one_letter_code
_entity_poly.pdbx_strand_id
1 'polypeptide(L)' 'MAKCLNARIYFSHPYASRERGVNENTNGLIRQSFPKNRDLTQVTEYELEEVMATLNQLSYAT' A
#
# COMPACT_ATOMS: atom_id res chain seq x y z
N MET A 1 9.37 18.04 4.71
CA MET A 1 8.67 17.09 5.60
C MET A 1 9.62 16.09 6.26
N ALA A 2 10.34 15.23 5.50
CA ALA A 2 11.24 14.22 6.08
C ALA A 2 12.37 14.80 6.99
N LYS A 3 12.96 15.95 6.63
CA LYS A 3 13.94 16.66 7.48
C LYS A 3 13.36 17.12 8.82
N CYS A 4 12.09 17.53 8.84
CA CYS A 4 11.42 18.00 10.06
C CYS A 4 11.05 16.85 11.01
N LEU A 5 10.86 15.65 10.46
CA LEU A 5 10.49 14.43 11.20
C LEU A 5 11.73 13.61 11.63
N ASN A 6 12.94 14.07 11.30
CA ASN A 6 14.19 13.34 11.51
C ASN A 6 14.14 11.88 11.01
N ALA A 7 13.45 11.65 9.89
CA ALA A 7 13.21 10.32 9.35
C ALA A 7 14.36 9.86 8.44
N ARG A 8 14.77 8.60 8.56
CA ARG A 8 15.74 7.96 7.66
C ARG A 8 15.06 7.55 6.36
N ILE A 9 15.70 7.81 5.24
CA ILE A 9 15.21 7.48 3.89
C ILE A 9 16.07 6.36 3.32
N TYR A 10 15.43 5.35 2.74
CA TYR A 10 16.07 4.19 2.14
C TYR A 10 15.60 4.03 0.69
N PHE A 11 16.49 3.57 -0.18
CA PHE A 11 16.21 3.28 -1.59
C PHE A 11 16.58 1.85 -1.91
N SER A 12 15.84 1.24 -2.84
CA SER A 12 16.18 -0.06 -3.41
C SER A 12 17.23 0.08 -4.51
N HIS A 13 18.04 -0.95 -4.72
CA HIS A 13 19.01 -0.98 -5.80
C HIS A 13 18.33 -1.06 -7.17
N PRO A 14 18.93 -0.48 -8.23
CA PRO A 14 18.45 -0.65 -9.59
C PRO A 14 18.30 -2.13 -9.95
N TYR A 15 17.19 -2.47 -10.62
CA TYR A 15 16.86 -3.84 -11.05
C TYR A 15 16.70 -4.90 -9.94
N ALA A 16 16.61 -4.49 -8.67
CA ALA A 16 16.40 -5.37 -7.53
C ALA A 16 14.93 -5.35 -7.04
N SER A 17 13.99 -5.85 -7.85
CA SER A 17 12.55 -5.87 -7.49
C SER A 17 12.26 -6.58 -6.15
N ARG A 18 13.05 -7.59 -5.80
CA ARG A 18 12.92 -8.35 -4.55
C ARG A 18 13.04 -7.49 -3.29
N GLU A 19 13.78 -6.38 -3.34
CA GLU A 19 13.90 -5.43 -2.22
C GLU A 19 12.62 -4.63 -1.97
N ARG A 20 11.63 -4.76 -2.87
CA ARG A 20 10.33 -4.09 -2.81
C ARG A 20 9.18 -5.11 -2.72
N GLY A 21 9.45 -6.37 -2.44
CA GLY A 21 8.46 -7.45 -2.50
C GLY A 21 7.21 -7.18 -1.65
N VAL A 22 7.37 -6.62 -0.45
CA VAL A 22 6.23 -6.24 0.40
C VAL A 22 5.39 -5.15 -0.26
N ASN A 23 6.00 -4.09 -0.79
CA ASN A 23 5.30 -3.00 -1.47
C ASN A 23 4.57 -3.51 -2.72
N GLU A 24 5.19 -4.42 -3.49
CA GLU A 24 4.57 -5.04 -4.66
C GLU A 24 3.35 -5.89 -4.29
N ASN A 25 3.47 -6.69 -3.23
CA ASN A 25 2.36 -7.49 -2.69
C ASN A 25 1.20 -6.60 -2.21
N THR A 26 1.48 -5.59 -1.38
CA THR A 26 0.46 -4.65 -0.87
C THR A 26 -0.25 -3.92 -2.01
N ASN A 27 0.48 -3.44 -3.01
CA ASN A 27 -0.12 -2.82 -4.20
C ASN A 27 -1.01 -3.80 -4.99
N GLY A 28 -0.63 -5.08 -5.03
CA GLY A 28 -1.44 -6.14 -5.61
C GLY A 28 -2.78 -6.30 -4.89
N LEU A 29 -2.77 -6.34 -3.57
CA LEU A 29 -3.98 -6.46 -2.75
C LEU A 29 -4.91 -5.25 -2.90
N ILE A 30 -4.35 -4.03 -2.88
CA ILE A 30 -5.14 -2.80 -3.11
C ILE A 30 -5.87 -2.85 -4.46
N ARG A 31 -5.21 -3.36 -5.51
CA ARG A 31 -5.80 -3.50 -6.86
C ARG A 31 -6.84 -4.61 -6.95
N GLN A 32 -6.86 -5.56 -6.01
CA GLN A 32 -7.93 -6.55 -5.90
C GLN A 32 -9.17 -5.94 -5.25
N SER A 33 -8.99 -5.03 -4.29
CA SER A 33 -10.08 -4.30 -3.63
C SER A 33 -10.79 -3.30 -4.55
N PHE A 34 -10.06 -2.66 -5.46
CA PHE A 34 -10.63 -1.70 -6.41
C PHE A 34 -10.46 -2.20 -7.85
N PRO A 35 -11.54 -2.66 -8.52
CA PRO A 35 -11.45 -3.21 -9.87
C PRO A 35 -10.97 -2.15 -10.88
N LYS A 36 -10.39 -2.62 -11.99
CA LYS A 36 -9.93 -1.74 -13.07
C LYS A 36 -11.08 -0.85 -13.56
N ASN A 37 -10.77 0.43 -13.78
CA ASN A 37 -11.71 1.50 -14.17
C ASN A 37 -12.70 1.95 -13.09
N ARG A 38 -12.53 1.54 -11.82
CA ARG A 38 -13.25 2.18 -10.71
C ARG A 38 -12.81 3.64 -10.61
N ASP A 39 -13.78 4.55 -10.63
CA ASP A 39 -13.54 5.96 -10.30
C ASP A 39 -13.22 6.06 -8.80
N LEU A 40 -11.96 6.37 -8.51
CA LEU A 40 -11.48 6.50 -7.14
C LEU A 40 -12.03 7.74 -6.42
N THR A 41 -12.57 8.72 -7.15
CA THR A 41 -13.23 9.88 -6.54
C THR A 41 -14.58 9.55 -5.93
N GLN A 42 -15.15 8.40 -6.30
CA GLN A 42 -16.41 7.88 -5.77
C GLN A 42 -16.22 6.85 -4.65
N VAL A 43 -14.97 6.57 -4.26
CA VAL A 43 -14.68 5.70 -3.13
C VAL A 43 -15.04 6.46 -1.85
N THR A 44 -15.95 5.87 -1.09
CA THR A 44 -16.40 6.43 0.19
C THR A 44 -15.33 6.21 1.26
N GLU A 45 -15.33 7.06 2.30
CA GLU A 45 -14.47 6.85 3.47
C GLU A 45 -14.70 5.48 4.12
N TYR A 46 -15.95 5.02 4.16
CA TYR A 46 -16.31 3.71 4.69
C TYR A 46 -15.67 2.56 3.89
N GLU A 47 -15.78 2.57 2.55
CA GLU A 47 -15.12 1.56 1.70
C GLU A 47 -13.59 1.59 1.90
N LEU A 48 -13.01 2.79 2.06
CA LEU A 48 -11.58 2.95 2.30
C LEU A 48 -11.16 2.35 3.64
N GLU A 49 -11.91 2.62 4.72
CA GLU A 49 -11.67 2.08 6.06
C GLU A 49 -11.78 0.56 6.09
N GLU A 50 -12.78 -0.01 5.42
CA GLU A 50 -12.99 -1.46 5.33
C GLU A 50 -11.81 -2.17 4.64
N VAL A 51 -11.35 -1.59 3.51
CA VAL A 51 -10.18 -2.10 2.79
C VAL A 51 -8.92 -1.96 3.63
N MET A 52 -8.72 -0.81 4.30
CA MET A 52 -7.57 -0.61 5.18
C MET A 52 -7.56 -1.60 6.35
N ALA A 53 -8.70 -1.83 7.01
CA ALA A 53 -8.81 -2.79 8.10
C ALA A 53 -8.46 -4.21 7.62
N THR A 54 -8.99 -4.62 6.46
CA THR A 54 -8.71 -5.92 5.85
C THR A 54 -7.22 -6.09 5.55
N LEU A 55 -6.60 -5.10 4.87
CA LEU A 55 -5.18 -5.15 4.51
C LEU A 55 -4.26 -5.19 5.74
N ASN A 56 -4.60 -4.40 6.77
CA ASN A 56 -3.84 -4.38 8.01
C ASN A 56 -3.91 -5.73 8.74
N GLN A 57 -5.09 -6.35 8.84
CA GLN A 57 -5.24 -7.67 9.45
C GLN A 57 -4.45 -8.77 8.71
N LEU A 58 -4.39 -8.70 7.38
CA LEU A 58 -3.60 -9.63 6.56
C LEU A 58 -2.08 -9.42 6.75
N SER A 59 -1.64 -8.19 6.98
CA SER A 59 -0.22 -7.85 7.16
C SER A 59 0.34 -8.28 8.52
N TYR A 60 -0.51 -8.42 9.55
CA TYR A 60 -0.09 -8.87 10.89
C TYR A 60 -0.12 -10.39 11.05
N ALA A 61 -0.57 -11.14 10.04
CA ALA A 61 -0.71 -12.60 10.10
C ALA A 61 0.60 -13.37 9.77
N THR A 62 1.77 -12.75 9.88
CA THR A 62 3.09 -13.39 9.67
C THR A 62 3.96 -13.29 10.92
#